data_AF-A0A523VS95-F1
#
_entry.id   AF-A0A523VS95-F1
#
_cell.length_a   1.000
_cell.length_b   1.000
_cell.length_c   1.000
_cell.angle_alpha   90.00
_cell.angle_beta   90.00
_cell.angle_gamma   90.00
#
_symmetry.space_group_name_H-M   'P 1'
#
loop_
_entity.id
_entity.type
_entity.pdbx_description
1 polymer ?
#
loop_
_entity_poly.entity_id
_entity_poly.type
_entity_poly.pdbx_seq_one_letter_code
_entity_poly.pdbx_strand_id
1 'polypeptide(L)'
;MLKNSMMKSEENLEENYTSIAPISRDLLKKYIKHARRTCNPILTDEAKERIKEFYLELRGQYDSEDAIISILARNLDALVRLSEAYAKMALRDKVLKEDVEAIIKIFKRYLKDTGYDETTGKIDMDRIFVGQSRSNLNKLESLLNRLKEIFEENNWKALEKSNVIQILELEESLDKKFIESALEELLKEGTIYEPKSNQIKFTNKEV
;
A
#
# COMPACT_ATOMS: atom_id res chain seq x y z
N MET A 1 -50.86 -11.58 37.49
CA MET A 1 -49.47 -11.60 37.99
C MET A 1 -48.59 -11.92 36.79
N LEU A 2 -47.97 -10.91 36.17
CA LEU A 2 -46.65 -10.36 36.51
C LEU A 2 -45.48 -11.28 36.11
N LYS A 3 -44.80 -10.87 35.04
CA LYS A 3 -43.36 -10.96 34.71
C LYS A 3 -42.62 -12.28 34.95
N ASN A 4 -42.22 -12.90 33.84
CA ASN A 4 -40.82 -12.95 33.36
C ASN A 4 -40.87 -13.49 31.92
N SER A 5 -40.69 -12.70 30.86
CA SER A 5 -39.42 -12.11 30.42
C SER A 5 -38.24 -13.08 30.57
N MET A 6 -37.91 -13.78 29.51
CA MET A 6 -36.61 -13.68 28.85
C MET A 6 -36.52 -14.74 27.76
N MET A 7 -35.96 -14.30 26.63
CA MET A 7 -35.47 -15.06 25.49
C MET A 7 -35.36 -16.57 25.74
N LYS A 8 -36.01 -17.36 24.89
CA LYS A 8 -35.34 -18.57 24.40
C LYS A 8 -34.02 -18.07 23.83
N SER A 9 -32.95 -18.30 24.57
CA SER A 9 -31.60 -18.07 24.10
C SER A 9 -31.51 -18.70 22.73
N GLU A 10 -31.25 -17.84 21.74
CA GLU A 10 -30.57 -18.23 20.53
C GLU A 10 -29.47 -19.20 20.95
N GLU A 11 -29.64 -20.48 20.63
CA GLU A 11 -28.51 -21.38 20.48
C GLU A 11 -27.64 -20.73 19.41
N ASN A 12 -26.75 -19.86 19.88
CA ASN A 12 -25.63 -19.38 19.12
C ASN A 12 -24.92 -20.64 18.65
N LEU A 13 -25.08 -20.89 17.36
CA LEU A 13 -24.21 -21.74 16.56
C LEU A 13 -22.80 -21.13 16.67
N GLU A 14 -22.15 -21.35 17.81
CA GLU A 14 -20.70 -21.39 17.86
C GLU A 14 -20.29 -22.62 17.06
N GLU A 15 -20.26 -22.44 15.74
CA GLU A 15 -19.48 -23.28 14.85
C GLU A 15 -18.05 -23.25 15.37
N ASN A 16 -17.75 -24.25 16.20
CA ASN A 16 -16.42 -24.58 16.69
C ASN A 16 -15.56 -24.95 15.47
N TYR A 17 -15.02 -23.94 14.79
CA TYR A 17 -13.81 -24.09 14.02
C TYR A 17 -12.66 -24.31 15.01
N THR A 18 -12.59 -25.50 15.60
CA THR A 18 -11.34 -26.00 16.15
C THR A 18 -10.43 -26.24 14.95
N SER A 19 -9.82 -25.17 14.45
CA SER A 19 -8.71 -25.24 13.51
C SER A 19 -7.59 -25.94 14.27
N ILE A 20 -7.54 -27.27 14.16
CA ILE A 20 -6.45 -28.07 14.70
C ILE A 20 -5.21 -27.57 13.96
N ALA A 21 -4.38 -26.79 14.63
CA ALA A 21 -3.17 -26.26 14.05
C ALA A 21 -2.35 -27.43 13.48
N PRO A 22 -1.89 -27.36 12.22
CA PRO A 22 -1.26 -28.49 11.54
C PRO A 22 0.05 -28.96 12.20
N ILE A 23 0.58 -28.18 13.14
CA ILE A 23 1.83 -28.44 13.86
C ILE A 23 1.56 -28.29 15.36
N SER A 24 2.03 -29.26 16.15
CA SER A 24 1.92 -29.18 17.61
C SER A 24 2.81 -28.07 18.18
N ARG A 25 2.34 -27.44 19.26
CA ARG A 25 3.06 -26.37 19.95
C ARG A 25 4.47 -26.81 20.38
N ASP A 26 4.62 -28.03 20.84
CA ASP A 26 5.89 -28.57 21.33
C ASP A 26 6.88 -28.80 20.19
N LEU A 27 6.40 -29.26 19.02
CA LEU A 27 7.24 -29.40 17.84
C LEU A 27 7.72 -28.03 17.35
N LEU A 28 6.84 -27.04 17.27
CA LEU A 28 7.20 -25.68 16.86
C LEU A 28 8.26 -25.05 17.80
N LYS A 29 8.10 -25.23 19.13
CA LYS A 29 9.11 -24.76 20.11
C LYS A 29 10.47 -25.43 19.89
N LYS A 30 10.50 -26.75 19.67
CA LYS A 30 11.74 -27.49 19.39
C LYS A 30 12.37 -27.02 18.08
N TYR A 31 11.56 -26.79 17.05
CA TYR A 31 12.00 -26.30 15.75
C TYR A 31 12.67 -24.92 15.86
N ILE A 32 11.99 -23.94 16.48
CA ILE A 32 12.54 -22.59 16.69
C ILE A 32 13.84 -22.65 17.49
N LYS A 33 13.89 -23.47 18.55
CA LYS A 33 15.10 -23.63 19.38
C LYS A 33 16.26 -24.23 18.58
N HIS A 34 15.99 -25.20 17.71
CA HIS A 34 16.98 -25.80 16.83
C HIS A 34 17.51 -24.77 15.84
N ALA A 35 16.61 -24.15 15.05
CA ALA A 35 16.95 -23.12 14.06
C ALA A 35 17.82 -21.99 14.63
N ARG A 36 17.50 -21.49 15.84
CA ARG A 36 18.28 -20.42 16.50
C ARG A 36 19.68 -20.84 16.94
N ARG A 37 19.93 -22.14 17.16
CA ARG A 37 21.21 -22.66 17.66
C ARG A 37 22.12 -23.11 16.54
N THR A 38 21.57 -23.72 15.49
CA THR A 38 22.36 -24.36 14.43
C THR A 38 22.52 -23.49 13.21
N CYS A 39 21.57 -22.61 12.90
CA CYS A 39 21.59 -21.86 11.66
C CYS A 39 22.03 -20.42 11.89
N ASN A 40 23.10 -20.00 11.21
CA ASN A 40 23.60 -18.62 11.21
C ASN A 40 23.74 -18.14 9.78
N PRO A 41 22.61 -17.76 9.13
CA PRO A 41 22.59 -17.49 7.70
C PRO A 41 23.45 -16.30 7.34
N ILE A 42 24.17 -16.41 6.22
CA ILE A 42 24.97 -15.32 5.65
C ILE A 42 24.43 -14.99 4.25
N LEU A 43 24.42 -13.70 3.91
CA LEU A 43 24.03 -13.23 2.58
C LEU A 43 24.93 -13.82 1.49
N THR A 44 24.30 -14.44 0.49
CA THR A 44 24.95 -14.75 -0.79
C THR A 44 25.18 -13.47 -1.59
N ASP A 45 26.08 -13.51 -2.57
CA ASP A 45 26.36 -12.33 -3.39
C ASP A 45 25.15 -11.92 -4.23
N GLU A 46 24.37 -12.88 -4.72
CA GLU A 46 23.09 -12.62 -5.40
C GLU A 46 22.07 -11.94 -4.49
N ALA A 47 21.97 -12.35 -3.22
CA ALA A 47 21.10 -11.71 -2.25
C ALA A 47 21.56 -10.27 -1.95
N LYS A 48 22.87 -10.03 -1.82
CA LYS A 48 23.41 -8.68 -1.62
C LYS A 48 23.10 -7.77 -2.78
N GLU A 49 23.33 -8.23 -4.01
CA GLU A 49 23.07 -7.42 -5.20
C GLU A 49 21.57 -7.10 -5.31
N ARG A 50 20.70 -8.06 -5.00
CA ARG A 50 19.25 -7.81 -5.02
C ARG A 50 18.80 -6.76 -4.00
N ILE A 51 19.36 -6.77 -2.79
CA ILE A 51 19.09 -5.74 -1.77
C ILE A 51 19.56 -4.36 -2.27
N LYS A 52 20.73 -4.31 -2.91
CA LYS A 52 21.28 -3.07 -3.48
C LYS A 52 20.42 -2.54 -4.64
N GLU A 53 20.00 -3.40 -5.56
CA GLU A 53 19.06 -3.06 -6.64
C GLU A 53 17.78 -2.45 -6.06
N PHE A 54 17.20 -3.08 -5.04
CA PHE A 54 15.98 -2.58 -4.39
C PHE A 54 16.19 -1.21 -3.75
N TYR A 55 17.32 -1.00 -3.08
CA TYR A 55 17.66 0.30 -2.51
C TYR A 55 17.77 1.39 -3.58
N LEU A 56 18.42 1.10 -4.71
CA LEU A 56 18.56 2.04 -5.83
C LEU A 56 17.22 2.30 -6.53
N GLU A 57 16.38 1.28 -6.70
CA GLU A 57 15.01 1.42 -7.25
C GLU A 57 14.20 2.40 -6.42
N LEU A 58 14.19 2.23 -5.10
CA LEU A 58 13.46 3.12 -4.21
C LEU A 58 14.10 4.52 -4.22
N ARG A 59 15.43 4.62 -4.13
CA ARG A 59 16.10 5.92 -4.18
C ARG A 59 15.79 6.71 -5.45
N GLY A 60 15.83 6.07 -6.62
CA GLY A 60 15.52 6.72 -7.90
C GLY A 60 14.04 7.11 -8.08
N GLN A 61 13.14 6.51 -7.28
CA GLN A 61 11.72 6.93 -7.22
C GLN A 61 11.53 8.18 -6.36
N TYR A 62 12.42 8.46 -5.41
CA TYR A 62 12.27 9.50 -4.39
C TYR A 62 13.44 10.50 -4.35
N ASP A 63 14.11 10.71 -5.48
CA ASP A 63 15.37 11.49 -5.60
C ASP A 63 15.24 12.97 -5.15
N SER A 64 14.02 13.48 -4.96
CA SER A 64 13.73 14.84 -4.47
C SER A 64 13.37 14.90 -2.97
N GLU A 65 13.30 13.76 -2.27
CA GLU A 65 12.84 13.68 -0.89
C GLU A 65 13.90 13.06 0.02
N ASP A 66 14.85 13.91 0.46
CA ASP A 66 15.97 13.52 1.35
C ASP A 66 15.51 12.79 2.63
N ALA A 67 14.30 13.10 3.12
CA ALA A 67 13.69 12.44 4.27
C ALA A 67 13.39 10.95 3.99
N ILE A 68 12.88 10.61 2.80
CA ILE A 68 12.59 9.23 2.39
C ILE A 68 13.87 8.41 2.30
N ILE A 69 14.92 9.00 1.71
CA ILE A 69 16.21 8.33 1.53
C ILE A 69 16.82 7.99 2.90
N SER A 70 16.69 8.89 3.88
CA SER A 70 17.15 8.66 5.26
C SER A 70 16.40 7.51 5.96
N ILE A 71 15.07 7.45 5.82
CA ILE A 71 14.25 6.37 6.38
C ILE A 71 14.61 5.03 5.71
N LEU A 72 14.78 5.03 4.39
CA LEU A 72 15.13 3.84 3.63
C LEU A 72 16.51 3.29 4.01
N ALA A 73 17.51 4.15 4.22
CA ALA A 73 18.84 3.73 4.67
C ALA A 73 18.78 3.02 6.03
N ARG A 74 17.93 3.47 6.96
CA ARG A 74 17.71 2.81 8.26
C ARG A 74 17.01 1.46 8.10
N ASN A 75 16.07 1.37 7.18
CA ASN A 75 15.29 0.15 6.95
C ASN A 75 16.06 -0.94 6.19
N LEU A 76 17.22 -0.63 5.59
CA LEU A 76 18.06 -1.61 4.92
C LEU A 76 18.58 -2.68 5.89
N ASP A 77 19.00 -2.30 7.09
CA ASP A 77 19.43 -3.25 8.13
C ASP A 77 18.27 -4.16 8.55
N ALA A 78 17.05 -3.60 8.64
CA ALA A 78 15.86 -4.38 8.93
C ALA A 78 15.56 -5.41 7.83
N LEU A 79 15.67 -5.04 6.55
CA LEU A 79 15.51 -5.95 5.41
C LEU A 79 16.52 -7.09 5.44
N VAL A 80 17.79 -6.80 5.74
CA VAL A 80 18.84 -7.82 5.89
C VAL A 80 18.48 -8.80 7.01
N ARG A 81 18.17 -8.30 8.20
CA ARG A 81 17.81 -9.13 9.36
C ARG A 81 16.58 -9.99 9.12
N LEU A 82 15.57 -9.46 8.44
CA LEU A 82 14.38 -10.21 8.06
C LEU A 82 14.70 -11.32 7.05
N SER A 83 15.59 -11.06 6.09
CA SER A 83 16.02 -12.04 5.10
C SER A 83 16.82 -13.17 5.74
N GLU A 84 17.69 -12.85 6.70
CA GLU A 84 18.38 -13.84 7.53
C GLU A 84 17.40 -14.65 8.38
N ALA A 85 16.40 -14.00 8.99
CA ALA A 85 15.37 -14.70 9.76
C ALA A 85 14.57 -15.67 8.88
N TYR A 86 14.26 -15.29 7.64
CA TYR A 86 13.55 -16.13 6.68
C TYR A 86 14.36 -17.37 6.28
N ALA A 87 15.66 -17.20 5.98
CA ALA A 87 16.56 -18.32 5.72
C ALA A 87 16.72 -19.24 6.94
N LYS A 88 16.81 -18.65 8.14
CA LYS A 88 16.89 -19.38 9.42
C LYS A 88 15.63 -20.22 9.69
N MET A 89 14.44 -19.69 9.38
CA MET A 89 13.18 -20.44 9.48
C MET A 89 13.13 -21.63 8.53
N ALA A 90 13.87 -21.58 7.42
CA ALA A 90 14.04 -22.69 6.48
C ALA A 90 15.23 -23.61 6.82
N LEU A 91 15.85 -23.45 8.01
CA LEU A 91 17.05 -24.19 8.46
C LEU A 91 18.24 -24.10 7.50
N ARG A 92 18.41 -22.96 6.81
CA ARG A 92 19.52 -22.72 5.89
C ARG A 92 20.57 -21.80 6.52
N ASP A 93 21.82 -22.01 6.11
CA ASP A 93 22.97 -21.15 6.48
C ASP A 93 23.33 -20.10 5.43
N LYS A 94 22.53 -20.01 4.36
CA LYS A 94 22.71 -19.03 3.29
C LYS A 94 21.39 -18.37 2.96
N VAL A 95 21.42 -17.05 2.82
CA VAL A 95 20.26 -16.27 2.38
C VAL A 95 20.19 -16.28 0.86
N LEU A 96 19.07 -16.80 0.36
CA LEU A 96 18.59 -16.86 -1.02
C LEU A 96 18.36 -15.46 -1.60
N LYS A 97 18.46 -15.27 -2.92
CA LYS A 97 17.84 -14.12 -3.59
C LYS A 97 16.32 -14.14 -3.39
N GLU A 98 15.72 -15.33 -3.41
CA GLU A 98 14.29 -15.57 -3.24
C GLU A 98 13.80 -15.17 -1.84
N ASP A 99 14.66 -15.32 -0.82
CA ASP A 99 14.35 -14.90 0.54
C ASP A 99 14.23 -13.38 0.62
N VAL A 100 15.17 -12.68 -0.03
CA VAL A 100 15.16 -11.23 -0.14
C VAL A 100 13.90 -10.76 -0.88
N GLU A 101 13.53 -11.41 -1.99
CA GLU A 101 12.31 -11.07 -2.73
C GLU A 101 11.04 -11.21 -1.89
N ALA A 102 10.95 -12.29 -1.11
CA ALA A 102 9.82 -12.50 -0.20
C ALA A 102 9.74 -11.38 0.85
N ILE A 103 10.88 -10.99 1.42
CA ILE A 103 10.95 -9.89 2.39
C ILE A 103 10.65 -8.53 1.74
N ILE A 104 11.14 -8.25 0.54
CA ILE A 104 10.83 -7.04 -0.22
C ILE A 104 9.32 -6.94 -0.46
N LYS A 105 8.66 -8.05 -0.79
CA LYS A 105 7.20 -8.08 -0.97
C LYS A 105 6.46 -7.71 0.31
N ILE A 106 6.90 -8.23 1.46
CA ILE A 106 6.34 -7.87 2.77
C ILE A 106 6.59 -6.40 3.08
N PHE A 107 7.81 -5.90 2.80
CA PHE A 107 8.19 -4.53 3.07
C PHE A 107 7.40 -3.53 2.21
N LYS A 108 7.20 -3.82 0.92
CA LYS A 108 6.33 -3.02 0.04
C LYS A 108 4.90 -2.96 0.55
N ARG A 109 4.39 -4.07 1.10
CA ARG A 109 3.07 -4.10 1.74
C ARG A 109 3.05 -3.28 3.03
N TYR A 110 4.08 -3.39 3.87
CA TYR A 110 4.22 -2.55 5.07
C TYR A 110 4.17 -1.06 4.72
N LEU A 111 4.96 -0.63 3.74
CA LEU A 111 4.95 0.77 3.29
C LEU A 111 3.57 1.22 2.77
N LYS A 112 2.84 0.31 2.13
CA LYS A 112 1.46 0.56 1.69
C LYS A 112 0.49 0.71 2.86
N ASP A 113 0.65 -0.11 3.91
CA ASP A 113 -0.24 -0.15 5.06
C ASP A 113 0.04 0.99 6.07
N THR A 114 1.24 1.60 6.04
CA THR A 114 1.68 2.63 7.00
C THR A 114 1.86 4.04 6.42
N GLY A 115 0.98 4.47 5.50
CA GLY A 115 1.01 5.82 4.88
C GLY A 115 1.36 6.93 5.88
N TYR A 116 2.56 7.50 5.76
CA TYR A 116 3.19 8.27 6.83
C TYR A 116 2.84 9.76 6.77
N ASP A 117 2.05 10.23 7.72
CA ASP A 117 2.14 11.61 8.23
C ASP A 117 1.95 11.60 9.74
N GLU A 118 2.87 12.21 10.47
CA GLU A 118 2.70 12.37 11.92
C GLU A 118 2.57 13.82 12.38
N THR A 119 2.56 14.84 11.50
CA THR A 119 1.88 16.15 11.68
C THR A 119 2.35 17.28 10.75
N THR A 120 3.57 17.24 10.19
CA THR A 120 4.20 18.47 9.63
C THR A 120 5.36 18.24 8.63
N GLY A 121 5.56 17.04 8.09
CA GLY A 121 6.83 16.70 7.42
C GLY A 121 6.76 15.90 6.12
N LYS A 122 5.59 15.91 5.47
CA LYS A 122 5.22 15.36 4.15
C LYS A 122 5.92 14.06 3.72
N ILE A 123 5.14 12.97 3.79
CA ILE A 123 4.97 12.07 2.66
C ILE A 123 3.46 11.88 2.47
N ASP A 124 2.87 12.72 1.62
CA ASP A 124 1.50 12.51 1.13
C ASP A 124 1.58 11.50 -0.04
N MET A 125 1.92 10.25 0.28
CA MET A 125 1.89 9.10 -0.65
C MET A 125 0.65 8.22 -0.41
N ASP A 126 -0.38 8.80 0.20
CA ASP A 126 -1.57 8.07 0.56
C ASP A 126 -2.30 7.64 -0.72
N ARG A 127 -2.15 6.34 -1.03
CA ARG A 127 -3.25 5.40 -1.36
C ARG A 127 -3.10 4.58 -2.66
N ILE A 128 -2.30 4.98 -3.66
CA ILE A 128 -2.46 4.36 -5.01
C ILE A 128 -1.23 3.63 -5.59
N PHE A 129 0.02 4.06 -5.36
CA PHE A 129 1.07 3.74 -6.33
C PHE A 129 1.98 2.54 -6.01
N VAL A 130 1.37 1.35 -5.94
CA VAL A 130 2.09 0.09 -6.18
C VAL A 130 1.42 -0.61 -7.37
N GLY A 131 1.91 -0.29 -8.57
CA GLY A 131 1.53 -0.98 -9.81
C GLY A 131 1.60 -0.15 -11.10
N GLN A 132 1.72 1.18 -11.01
CA GLN A 132 1.73 2.05 -12.19
C GLN A 132 3.11 2.63 -12.47
N SER A 133 3.45 2.80 -13.76
CA SER A 133 4.75 3.33 -14.21
C SER A 133 4.90 4.82 -13.84
N ARG A 134 6.15 5.33 -13.80
CA ARG A 134 6.43 6.78 -13.61
C ARG A 134 5.68 7.67 -14.60
N SER A 135 5.40 7.16 -15.81
CA SER A 135 4.58 7.85 -16.79
C SER A 135 3.13 8.01 -16.30
N ASN A 136 2.53 6.98 -15.71
CA ASN A 136 1.17 7.05 -15.20
C ASN A 136 1.05 7.95 -13.96
N LEU A 137 2.08 8.00 -13.13
CA LEU A 137 2.18 8.94 -11.99
C LEU A 137 2.10 10.39 -12.48
N ASN A 138 2.96 10.76 -13.44
CA ASN A 138 2.96 12.10 -14.02
C ASN A 138 1.63 12.43 -14.72
N LYS A 139 1.00 11.44 -15.37
CA LYS A 139 -0.35 11.59 -15.95
C LYS A 139 -1.40 11.85 -14.87
N LEU A 140 -1.38 11.12 -13.75
CA LEU A 140 -2.35 11.36 -12.68
C LEU A 140 -2.15 12.74 -12.05
N GLU A 141 -0.91 13.16 -11.84
CA GLU A 141 -0.58 14.49 -11.31
C GLU A 141 -1.07 15.61 -12.23
N SER A 142 -0.78 15.51 -13.53
CA SER A 142 -1.27 16.44 -14.54
C SER A 142 -2.79 16.49 -14.57
N LEU A 143 -3.45 15.33 -14.51
CA LEU A 143 -4.91 15.22 -14.45
C LEU A 143 -5.48 15.90 -13.21
N LEU A 144 -4.92 15.64 -12.02
CA LEU A 144 -5.39 16.21 -10.76
C LEU A 144 -5.21 17.72 -10.70
N ASN A 145 -4.07 18.24 -11.17
CA ASN A 145 -3.82 19.67 -11.24
C ASN A 145 -4.80 20.35 -12.19
N ARG A 146 -4.98 19.80 -13.39
CA ARG A 146 -5.94 20.34 -14.35
C ARG A 146 -7.38 20.25 -13.84
N LEU A 147 -7.74 19.15 -13.18
CA LEU A 147 -9.05 18.98 -12.55
C LEU A 147 -9.28 20.05 -11.49
N LYS A 148 -8.29 20.35 -10.63
CA LYS A 148 -8.38 21.43 -9.64
C LYS A 148 -8.58 22.79 -10.31
N GLU A 149 -7.80 23.13 -11.34
CA GLU A 149 -7.94 24.38 -12.09
C GLU A 149 -9.35 24.55 -12.67
N ILE A 150 -9.89 23.50 -13.32
CA ILE A 150 -11.25 23.51 -13.87
C ILE A 150 -12.27 23.84 -12.78
N PHE A 151 -12.15 23.24 -11.60
CA PHE A 151 -13.07 23.53 -10.49
C PHE A 151 -12.83 24.91 -9.87
N GLU A 152 -11.60 25.42 -9.83
CA GLU A 152 -11.30 26.78 -9.37
C GLU A 152 -11.92 27.85 -10.28
N GLU A 153 -11.74 27.71 -11.59
CA GLU A 153 -12.35 28.58 -12.60
C GLU A 153 -13.89 28.60 -12.49
N ASN A 154 -14.48 27.49 -12.08
CA ASN A 154 -15.93 27.32 -11.93
C ASN A 154 -16.45 27.52 -10.49
N ASN A 155 -15.66 28.12 -9.60
CA ASN A 155 -16.02 28.39 -8.21
C ASN A 155 -16.47 27.15 -7.43
N TRP A 156 -15.82 26.01 -7.64
CA TRP A 156 -16.07 24.74 -6.94
C TRP A 156 -17.50 24.22 -7.05
N LYS A 157 -18.23 24.65 -8.09
CA LYS A 157 -19.59 24.19 -8.39
C LYS A 157 -19.56 22.79 -8.99
N ALA A 158 -20.70 22.10 -8.92
CA ALA A 158 -20.86 20.82 -9.60
C ALA A 158 -20.79 21.02 -11.11
N LEU A 159 -19.97 20.21 -11.78
CA LEU A 159 -19.73 20.28 -13.21
C LEU A 159 -20.20 19.00 -13.90
N GLU A 160 -20.63 19.12 -15.15
CA GLU A 160 -21.03 17.95 -15.94
C GLU A 160 -19.80 17.07 -16.24
N LYS A 161 -19.90 15.77 -15.95
CA LYS A 161 -18.81 14.80 -16.14
C LYS A 161 -18.30 14.81 -17.57
N SER A 162 -19.20 14.90 -18.54
CA SER A 162 -18.87 14.94 -19.98
C SER A 162 -18.04 16.17 -20.37
N ASN A 163 -18.29 17.33 -19.76
CA ASN A 163 -17.54 18.56 -20.04
C ASN A 163 -16.15 18.50 -19.39
N VAL A 164 -16.06 17.98 -18.17
CA VAL A 164 -14.77 17.80 -17.49
C VAL A 164 -13.87 16.83 -18.27
N ILE A 165 -14.42 15.70 -18.76
CA ILE A 165 -13.66 14.75 -19.59
C ILE A 165 -13.17 15.43 -20.86
N GLN A 166 -14.00 16.21 -21.57
CA GLN A 166 -13.58 16.92 -22.79
C GLN A 166 -12.45 17.92 -22.52
N ILE A 167 -12.50 18.66 -21.41
CA ILE A 167 -11.43 19.60 -21.06
C ILE A 167 -10.14 18.87 -20.70
N LEU A 168 -10.22 17.73 -20.00
CA LEU A 168 -9.06 16.90 -19.68
C LEU A 168 -8.48 16.18 -20.90
N GLU A 169 -9.29 15.84 -21.91
CA GLU A 169 -8.85 15.26 -23.18
C GLU A 169 -8.01 16.24 -24.02
N LEU A 170 -8.03 17.54 -23.72
CA LEU A 170 -7.18 18.55 -24.39
C LEU A 170 -5.71 18.48 -23.94
N GLU A 171 -5.42 17.84 -22.81
CA GLU A 171 -4.06 17.59 -22.37
C GLU A 171 -3.43 16.47 -23.21
N GLU A 172 -2.38 16.78 -23.97
CA GLU A 172 -1.69 15.80 -24.84
C GLU A 172 -1.19 14.55 -24.09
N SER A 173 -1.00 14.66 -22.77
CA SER A 173 -0.50 13.59 -21.93
C SER A 173 -1.58 12.58 -21.48
N LEU A 174 -2.87 12.90 -21.64
CA LEU A 174 -3.98 12.14 -21.05
C LEU A 174 -4.84 11.45 -22.11
N ASP A 175 -4.87 10.12 -22.06
CA ASP A 175 -5.79 9.33 -22.88
C ASP A 175 -7.16 9.18 -22.20
N LYS A 176 -8.24 9.19 -23.01
CA LYS A 176 -9.63 9.09 -22.53
C LYS A 176 -9.86 7.93 -21.56
N LYS A 177 -9.32 6.75 -21.88
CA LYS A 177 -9.44 5.56 -21.04
C LYS A 177 -8.83 5.77 -19.65
N PHE A 178 -7.65 6.40 -19.60
CA PHE A 178 -7.00 6.76 -18.35
C PHE A 178 -7.84 7.76 -17.56
N ILE A 179 -8.34 8.83 -18.20
CA ILE A 179 -9.20 9.85 -17.55
C ILE A 179 -10.45 9.21 -16.94
N GLU A 180 -11.16 8.37 -17.69
CA GLU A 180 -12.36 7.69 -17.20
C GLU A 180 -12.04 6.79 -16.00
N SER A 181 -10.97 5.99 -16.09
CA SER A 181 -10.56 5.11 -14.99
C SER A 181 -10.13 5.89 -13.74
N ALA A 182 -9.42 7.00 -13.91
CA ALA A 182 -8.96 7.85 -12.82
C ALA A 182 -10.14 8.56 -12.13
N LEU A 183 -11.12 9.07 -12.89
CA LEU A 183 -12.32 9.68 -12.32
C LEU A 183 -13.19 8.65 -11.56
N GLU A 184 -13.29 7.42 -12.04
CA GLU A 184 -13.96 6.34 -11.30
C GLU A 184 -13.24 6.00 -9.99
N GLU A 185 -11.92 6.00 -9.99
CA GLU A 185 -11.11 5.79 -8.80
C GLU A 185 -11.34 6.93 -7.79
N LEU A 186 -11.26 8.18 -8.24
CA LEU A 186 -11.51 9.36 -7.39
C LEU A 186 -12.94 9.38 -6.79
N LEU A 187 -13.93 8.86 -7.52
CA LEU A 187 -15.31 8.67 -7.02
C LEU A 187 -15.38 7.57 -5.95
N LYS A 188 -14.72 6.43 -6.17
CA LYS A 188 -14.64 5.34 -5.17
C LYS A 188 -13.90 5.77 -3.91
N GLU A 189 -12.88 6.60 -4.08
CA GLU A 189 -12.06 7.09 -2.99
C GLU A 189 -12.74 8.16 -2.15
N GLY A 190 -13.75 8.83 -2.71
CA GLY A 190 -14.49 9.90 -2.07
C GLY A 190 -13.83 11.27 -2.21
N THR A 191 -12.80 11.42 -3.05
CA THR A 191 -12.17 12.73 -3.35
C THR A 191 -13.12 13.63 -4.12
N ILE A 192 -13.88 13.03 -5.04
CA ILE A 192 -15.01 13.64 -5.73
C ILE A 192 -16.27 12.80 -5.50
N TYR A 193 -17.44 13.43 -5.62
CA TYR A 193 -18.75 12.78 -5.50
C TYR A 193 -19.69 13.26 -6.59
N GLU A 194 -20.78 12.52 -6.77
CA GLU A 194 -21.82 12.78 -7.77
C GLU A 194 -23.08 13.35 -7.09
N PRO A 195 -23.26 14.69 -7.01
CA PRO A 195 -24.44 15.31 -6.38
C PRO A 195 -25.74 15.07 -7.16
N LYS A 196 -25.65 14.96 -8.49
CA LYS A 196 -26.76 14.68 -9.42
C LYS A 196 -26.22 13.80 -10.54
N SER A 197 -27.09 13.01 -11.16
CA SER A 197 -26.73 12.18 -12.32
C SER A 197 -25.94 12.99 -13.35
N ASN A 198 -24.78 12.46 -13.74
CA ASN A 198 -23.83 13.04 -14.69
C ASN A 198 -23.11 14.33 -14.21
N GLN A 199 -23.12 14.64 -12.91
CA GLN A 199 -22.37 15.76 -12.34
C GLN A 199 -21.31 15.29 -11.36
N ILE A 200 -20.14 15.91 -11.37
CA ILE A 200 -19.08 15.64 -10.39
C ILE A 200 -18.74 16.90 -9.60
N LYS A 201 -18.36 16.71 -8.34
CA LYS A 201 -17.95 17.78 -7.42
C LYS A 201 -16.94 17.26 -6.40
N PHE A 202 -16.00 18.10 -5.95
CA PHE A 202 -15.08 17.74 -4.86
C PHE A 202 -15.79 17.64 -3.50
N THR A 203 -15.49 16.60 -2.73
CA THR A 203 -16.21 16.21 -1.50
C THR A 203 -16.08 17.18 -0.34
N ASN A 204 -14.91 17.81 -0.15
CA ASN A 204 -14.74 19.03 0.64
C ASN A 204 -13.31 19.54 0.46
N LYS A 205 -13.16 20.85 0.24
CA LYS A 205 -11.90 21.58 0.42
C LYS A 205 -11.92 22.09 1.86
N GLU A 206 -10.89 21.82 2.65
CA GLU A 206 -10.54 22.79 3.68
C GLU A 206 -10.20 24.09 2.95
N VAL A 207 -10.86 25.16 3.40
CA VAL A 207 -10.50 26.56 3.10
C VAL A 207 -9.34 26.93 4.01
#